data_AF-A0A238VYP4-F1
#
_entry.id   AF-A0A238VYP4-F1
#
_cell.length_a   1.000
_cell.length_b   1.000
_cell.length_c   1.000
_cell.angle_alpha   90.00
_cell.angle_beta   90.00
_cell.angle_gamma   90.00
#
_symmetry.space_group_name_H-M   'P 1'
#
loop_
_entity.id
_entity.type
_entity.pdbx_description
1 polymer ?
#
loop_
_entity_poly.entity_id
_entity_poly.type
_entity_poly.pdbx_seq_one_letter_code
_entity_poly.pdbx_strand_id
1 'polypeptide(L)'
;MKITALGLAYLLVGVGFFVSLATDSIQLFTAVAVGILGLIIVSLVIIIGREGLVTAENKVISVFVLLAMGLLFALYEFTTLSSEIVFGIVFILGVIVPHLLLQYTNYGTTE
;
A
#
# COMPACT_ATOMS: atom_id res chain seq x y z
N MET A 1 -16.71 -16.16 -12.62
CA MET A 1 -15.79 -17.31 -12.49
C MET A 1 -14.43 -16.97 -11.84
N LYS A 2 -13.94 -15.71 -11.87
CA LYS A 2 -12.60 -15.34 -11.33
C LYS A 2 -12.52 -15.19 -9.80
N ILE A 3 -13.58 -14.74 -9.13
CA ILE A 3 -13.57 -14.45 -7.67
C ILE A 3 -13.64 -15.72 -6.83
N THR A 4 -14.43 -16.71 -7.26
CA THR A 4 -14.56 -18.01 -6.56
C THR A 4 -13.26 -18.81 -6.56
N ALA A 5 -12.48 -18.77 -7.66
CA ALA A 5 -11.17 -19.41 -7.73
C ALA A 5 -10.16 -18.75 -6.77
N LEU A 6 -10.17 -17.41 -6.68
CA LEU A 6 -9.34 -16.67 -5.74
C LEU A 6 -9.68 -17.02 -4.29
N GLY A 7 -10.98 -17.06 -3.97
CA GLY A 7 -11.46 -17.44 -2.63
C GLY A 7 -11.02 -18.85 -2.22
N LEU A 8 -11.12 -19.82 -3.14
CA LEU A 8 -10.60 -21.18 -2.92
C LEU A 8 -9.10 -21.20 -2.69
N ALA A 9 -8.34 -20.42 -3.45
CA ALA A 9 -6.88 -20.36 -3.30
C ALA A 9 -6.48 -19.76 -1.94
N TYR A 10 -7.15 -18.70 -1.47
CA TYR A 10 -6.96 -18.16 -0.12
C TYR A 10 -7.29 -19.18 0.97
N LEU A 11 -8.36 -19.96 0.79
CA LEU A 11 -8.76 -21.01 1.72
C LEU A 11 -7.69 -22.11 1.81
N LEU A 12 -7.18 -22.58 0.66
CA LEU A 12 -6.12 -23.58 0.60
C LEU A 12 -4.82 -23.10 1.25
N VAL A 13 -4.44 -21.85 1.02
CA VAL A 13 -3.26 -21.24 1.64
C VAL A 13 -3.44 -21.09 3.16
N GLY A 14 -4.64 -20.73 3.62
CA GLY A 14 -4.96 -20.69 5.05
C GLY A 14 -4.89 -22.06 5.72
N VAL A 15 -5.39 -23.12 5.06
CA VAL A 15 -5.25 -24.50 5.53
C VAL A 15 -3.78 -24.93 5.56
N GLY A 16 -3.02 -24.61 4.51
CA GLY A 16 -1.58 -24.89 4.46
C GLY A 16 -0.82 -24.20 5.59
N PHE A 17 -1.17 -22.96 5.91
CA PHE A 17 -0.57 -22.21 7.01
C PHE A 17 -0.83 -22.89 8.35
N PHE A 18 -2.08 -23.28 8.61
CA PHE A 18 -2.44 -23.98 9.83
C PHE A 18 -1.71 -25.33 9.96
N VAL A 19 -1.63 -26.11 8.88
CA VAL A 19 -0.89 -27.37 8.85
C VAL A 19 0.60 -27.15 9.07
N SER A 20 1.19 -26.11 8.46
CA SER A 20 2.62 -25.81 8.62
C SER A 20 2.99 -25.51 10.07
N LEU A 21 2.12 -24.80 10.79
CA LEU A 21 2.26 -24.51 12.21
C LEU A 21 2.06 -25.75 13.07
N ALA A 22 1.03 -26.56 12.79
CA ALA A 22 0.74 -27.77 13.55
C ALA A 22 1.85 -28.85 13.42
N THR A 23 2.64 -28.79 12.35
CA THR A 23 3.71 -29.77 12.08
C THR A 23 5.11 -29.23 12.39
N ASP A 24 5.23 -27.98 12.87
CA ASP A 24 6.50 -27.27 13.10
C ASP A 24 7.50 -27.35 11.92
N SER A 25 6.97 -27.46 10.70
CA SER A 25 7.79 -27.67 9.50
C SER A 25 8.14 -26.34 8.84
N ILE A 26 9.40 -25.93 8.99
CA ILE A 26 9.89 -24.70 8.37
C ILE A 26 9.75 -24.71 6.85
N GLN A 27 9.91 -25.87 6.20
CA GLN A 27 9.79 -26.02 4.75
C GLN A 27 8.35 -25.77 4.27
N LEU A 28 7.36 -26.35 4.95
CA LEU A 28 5.95 -26.10 4.65
C LEU A 28 5.57 -24.65 4.93
N PHE A 29 6.08 -24.08 6.02
CA PHE A 29 5.83 -22.69 6.36
C PHE A 29 6.38 -21.75 5.28
N THR A 30 7.62 -21.95 4.81
CA THR A 30 8.20 -21.16 3.73
C THR A 30 7.40 -21.31 2.42
N ALA A 31 7.01 -22.54 2.06
CA ALA A 31 6.21 -22.78 0.85
C ALA A 31 4.86 -22.05 0.90
N VAL A 32 4.19 -22.09 2.06
CA VAL A 32 2.93 -21.38 2.28
C VAL A 32 3.14 -19.87 2.25
N ALA A 33 4.20 -19.35 2.87
CA ALA A 33 4.52 -17.92 2.85
C ALA A 33 4.74 -17.41 1.42
N VAL A 34 5.46 -18.17 0.58
CA VAL A 34 5.61 -17.87 -0.85
C VAL A 34 4.25 -17.89 -1.56
N GLY A 35 3.39 -18.86 -1.23
CA GLY A 35 2.02 -18.92 -1.75
C GLY A 35 1.17 -17.71 -1.36
N ILE A 36 1.26 -17.24 -0.11
CA ILE A 36 0.61 -16.01 0.38
C ILE A 36 1.08 -14.81 -0.44
N LEU A 37 2.40 -14.65 -0.59
CA LEU A 37 2.96 -13.55 -1.38
C LEU A 37 2.47 -13.59 -2.83
N GLY A 38 2.46 -14.78 -3.45
CA GLY A 38 1.93 -14.97 -4.79
C GLY A 38 0.46 -14.56 -4.91
N LEU A 39 -0.39 -14.98 -3.96
CA LEU A 39 -1.81 -14.59 -3.95
C LEU A 39 -2.03 -13.10 -3.74
N ILE A 40 -1.22 -12.47 -2.88
CA ILE A 40 -1.26 -11.01 -2.68
C ILE A 40 -0.91 -10.30 -3.99
N ILE A 41 0.15 -10.72 -4.68
CA ILE A 41 0.57 -10.14 -5.96
C ILE A 41 -0.56 -10.29 -7.00
N VAL A 42 -1.11 -11.48 -7.16
CA VAL A 42 -2.21 -11.72 -8.11
C VAL A 42 -3.43 -10.86 -7.77
N SER A 43 -3.79 -10.77 -6.49
CA SER A 43 -4.91 -9.95 -6.03
C SER A 43 -4.68 -8.47 -6.31
N LEU A 44 -3.47 -7.97 -6.03
CA LEU A 44 -3.09 -6.59 -6.33
C LEU A 44 -3.16 -6.31 -7.83
N VAL A 45 -2.64 -7.20 -8.68
CA VAL A 45 -2.73 -7.03 -10.15
C VAL A 45 -4.18 -6.96 -10.61
N ILE A 46 -5.06 -7.81 -10.06
CA ILE A 46 -6.50 -7.79 -10.37
C ILE A 46 -7.12 -6.48 -9.92
N ILE A 47 -6.82 -6.00 -8.71
CA ILE A 47 -7.35 -4.75 -8.17
C ILE A 47 -6.85 -3.56 -8.99
N ILE A 48 -5.55 -3.48 -9.28
CA ILE A 48 -4.96 -2.43 -10.13
C ILE A 48 -5.67 -2.36 -11.48
N GLY A 49 -5.90 -3.52 -12.11
CA GLY A 49 -6.56 -3.59 -13.42
C GLY A 49 -8.07 -3.33 -13.39
N ARG A 50 -8.75 -3.56 -12.25
CA ARG A 50 -10.21 -3.37 -12.13
C ARG A 50 -10.62 -2.02 -11.58
N GLU A 51 -9.92 -1.54 -10.57
CA GLU A 51 -10.25 -0.32 -9.83
C GLU A 51 -9.45 0.89 -10.33
N GLY A 52 -8.51 0.67 -11.25
CA GLY A 52 -7.73 1.75 -11.83
C GLY A 52 -6.85 2.43 -10.79
N LEU A 53 -6.21 1.67 -9.89
CA LEU A 53 -5.34 2.21 -8.84
C LEU A 53 -4.24 3.16 -9.36
N VAL A 54 -3.92 3.09 -10.65
CA VAL A 54 -3.06 4.04 -11.37
C VAL A 54 -3.90 5.16 -12.01
N THR A 55 -4.64 5.92 -11.21
CA THR A 55 -5.26 7.18 -11.67
C THR A 55 -4.25 8.32 -11.65
N ALA A 56 -4.53 9.38 -12.41
CA ALA A 56 -3.75 10.62 -12.34
C ALA A 56 -3.75 11.20 -10.92
N GLU A 57 -4.87 11.09 -10.22
CA GLU A 57 -5.03 11.47 -8.81
C GLU A 57 -4.10 10.67 -7.88
N ASN A 58 -4.12 9.33 -7.96
CA ASN A 58 -3.28 8.49 -7.12
C ASN A 58 -1.78 8.70 -7.38
N LYS A 59 -1.40 9.05 -8.61
CA LYS A 59 0.00 9.43 -8.93
C LYS A 59 0.41 10.70 -8.20
N VAL A 60 -0.42 11.73 -8.18
CA VAL A 60 -0.13 12.97 -7.44
C VAL A 60 -0.02 12.65 -5.95
N ILE A 61 -1.00 11.96 -5.38
CA ILE A 61 -1.00 11.60 -3.95
C ILE A 61 0.27 10.81 -3.59
N SER A 62 0.61 9.77 -4.37
CA SER A 62 1.80 8.94 -4.10
C SER A 62 3.11 9.73 -4.14
N VAL A 63 3.27 10.67 -5.08
CA VAL A 63 4.46 11.54 -5.13
C VAL A 63 4.54 12.41 -3.87
N PHE A 64 3.44 13.03 -3.47
CA PHE A 64 3.43 13.87 -2.26
C PHE A 64 3.65 13.07 -0.98
N VAL A 65 3.11 11.85 -0.88
CA VAL A 65 3.37 10.94 0.24
C VAL A 65 4.85 10.56 0.31
N LEU A 66 5.48 10.21 -0.81
CA LEU A 66 6.91 9.88 -0.85
C LEU A 66 7.78 11.09 -0.49
N LEU A 67 7.44 12.28 -0.98
CA LEU A 67 8.12 13.53 -0.60
C LEU A 67 7.97 13.83 0.88
N ALA A 68 6.75 13.68 1.43
CA ALA A 68 6.48 13.91 2.84
C ALA A 68 7.24 12.91 3.73
N MET A 69 7.36 11.66 3.30
CA MET A 69 8.15 10.64 4.00
C MET A 69 9.65 10.96 3.96
N GLY A 70 10.18 11.35 2.80
CA GLY A 70 11.57 11.79 2.69
C GLY A 70 11.85 13.03 3.54
N LEU A 71 10.92 14.00 3.54
CA LEU A 71 11.00 15.20 4.37
C LEU A 71 10.95 14.86 5.86
N LEU A 72 10.10 13.93 6.28
CA LEU A 72 10.03 13.47 7.67
C LEU A 72 11.40 12.95 8.14
N PHE A 73 12.02 12.07 7.37
CA PHE A 73 13.36 11.56 7.70
C PHE A 73 14.42 12.65 7.73
N ALA A 74 14.39 13.57 6.76
CA ALA A 74 15.33 14.69 6.72
C ALA A 74 15.15 15.63 7.93
N LEU A 75 13.93 15.94 8.32
CA LEU A 75 13.65 16.80 9.48
C LEU A 75 14.09 16.11 10.78
N TYR A 76 13.86 14.81 10.92
CA TYR A 76 14.30 14.06 12.09
C TYR A 76 15.82 13.98 12.23
N GLU A 77 16.53 13.80 11.11
CA GLU A 77 17.99 13.63 11.13
C GLU A 77 18.74 14.97 11.23
N PHE A 78 18.25 16.00 10.54
CA PHE A 78 18.99 17.26 10.35
C PHE A 78 18.45 18.44 11.16
N THR A 79 17.37 18.29 11.94
CA THR A 79 16.79 19.38 12.72
C THR A 79 16.46 18.98 14.16
N THR A 80 16.40 19.97 15.07
CA THR A 80 15.99 19.79 16.47
C THR A 80 14.57 20.30 16.72
N LEU A 81 13.73 20.30 15.69
CA LEU A 81 12.34 20.74 15.80
C LEU A 81 11.55 19.80 16.72
N SER A 82 10.54 20.33 17.41
CA SER A 82 9.65 19.48 18.21
C SER A 82 8.82 18.57 17.29
N SER A 83 8.43 17.41 17.81
CA SER A 83 7.67 16.41 17.03
C SER A 83 6.38 16.99 16.47
N GLU A 84 5.70 17.87 17.21
CA GLU A 84 4.46 18.52 16.75
C GLU A 84 4.70 19.37 15.49
N ILE A 85 5.82 20.09 15.44
CA ILE A 85 6.16 20.94 14.29
C ILE A 85 6.52 20.08 13.08
N VAL A 86 7.31 19.02 13.29
CA VAL A 86 7.68 18.08 12.21
C VAL A 86 6.44 17.42 11.61
N PHE A 87 5.53 16.91 12.46
CA PHE A 87 4.28 16.33 12.00
C PHE A 87 3.39 17.36 11.29
N GLY A 88 3.33 18.60 11.79
CA GLY A 88 2.59 19.68 11.13
C GLY A 88 3.08 19.95 9.70
N ILE A 89 4.41 20.04 9.51
CA ILE A 89 5.01 20.27 8.19
C ILE A 89 4.71 19.09 7.24
N VAL A 90 4.92 17.86 7.73
CA VAL A 90 4.69 16.63 6.95
C VAL A 90 3.21 16.48 6.60
N PHE A 91 2.30 16.84 7.50
CA PHE A 91 0.86 16.82 7.24
C PHE A 91 0.45 17.83 6.17
N ILE A 92 0.96 19.06 6.24
CA ILE A 92 0.68 20.08 5.22
C ILE A 92 1.13 19.57 3.85
N LEU A 93 2.36 19.07 3.74
CA LEU A 93 2.92 18.61 2.47
C LEU A 93 2.24 17.34 1.95
N GLY A 94 2.05 16.34 2.81
CA GLY A 94 1.56 15.01 2.43
C GLY A 94 0.05 14.91 2.26
N VAL A 95 -0.72 15.84 2.87
CA VAL A 95 -2.18 15.78 2.90
C VAL A 95 -2.81 17.04 2.33
N ILE A 96 -2.51 18.22 2.90
CA ILE A 96 -3.20 19.46 2.52
C ILE A 96 -2.85 19.86 1.09
N VAL A 97 -1.57 19.95 0.75
CA VAL A 97 -1.12 20.38 -0.58
C VAL A 97 -1.69 19.50 -1.70
N PRO A 98 -1.58 18.16 -1.67
CA PRO A 98 -2.17 17.33 -2.73
C PRO A 98 -3.69 17.44 -2.77
N HIS A 99 -4.37 17.55 -1.62
CA HIS A 99 -5.82 17.74 -1.59
C HIS A 99 -6.25 19.04 -2.28
N LEU A 100 -5.59 20.16 -1.96
CA LEU A 100 -5.87 21.46 -2.59
C LEU A 100 -5.53 21.43 -4.09
N LEU A 101 -4.40 20.82 -4.46
CA LEU A 101 -4.03 20.67 -5.88
C LEU A 101 -5.12 19.95 -6.65
N LEU A 102 -5.59 18.79 -6.17
CA LEU A 102 -6.65 18.03 -6.84
C LEU A 102 -7.95 18.83 -6.92
N GLN A 103 -8.32 19.54 -5.85
CA GLN A 103 -9.53 20.34 -5.79
C GLN A 103 -9.51 21.54 -6.76
N TYR A 104 -8.38 22.24 -6.89
CA TYR A 104 -8.29 23.47 -7.69
C TYR A 104 -7.87 23.23 -9.14
N THR A 105 -7.25 22.09 -9.46
CA THR A 105 -6.73 21.84 -10.81
C THR A 105 -7.62 20.94 -11.66
N ASN A 106 -8.70 20.36 -11.11
CA ASN A 106 -9.52 19.35 -11.79
C ASN A 106 -8.66 18.21 -12.37
N TYR A 107 -7.48 17.97 -11.79
CA TYR A 107 -6.52 17.04 -12.37
C TYR A 107 -6.99 15.60 -12.13
N GLY A 108 -7.38 14.92 -13.21
CA GLY A 108 -7.94 13.57 -13.16
C GLY A 108 -9.47 13.54 -13.16
N THR A 109 -10.17 14.68 -13.16
CA THR A 109 -11.60 14.70 -13.47
C THR A 109 -11.75 14.52 -14.98
N THR A 110 -12.41 13.43 -15.36
CA THR A 110 -12.88 13.22 -16.73
C THR A 110 -14.29 13.81 -16.76
N GLU A 111 -14.42 15.03 -17.29
CA GLU A 111 -15.66 15.35 -18.01
C GLU A 111 -15.77 14.47 -19.26
#